data_AF-A0A356MJC0-F1
#
_entry.id   AF-A0A356MJC0-F1
#
_cell.length_a   1.000
_cell.length_b   1.000
_cell.length_c   1.000
_cell.angle_alpha   90.00
_cell.angle_beta   90.00
_cell.angle_gamma   90.00
#
_symmetry.space_group_name_H-M   'P 1'
#
loop_
_entity.id
_entity.type
_entity.pdbx_description
1 polymer ?
#
loop_
_entity_poly.entity_id
_entity_poly.type
_entity_poly.pdbx_seq_one_letter_code
_entity_poly.pdbx_strand_id
1 'polypeptide(L)'
;MEKMFTNLKNLSTTEAKNLNPQVLAFVGDSVYTLYVRTMLCEKFDVKSGQLHTLANEFVKAQGQSDALESVLNILDDNELAIYKRARNYHTHSVAKNASVIDYKRATGLEAVIGYIYLIGDYNRLNQILDLCIKGVNDESRRS
;
A
#
# COMPACT_ATOMS: atom_id res chain seq x y z
N MET A 1 -1.86 0.60 18.64
CA MET A 1 -2.88 -0.41 18.28
C MET A 1 -2.31 -1.79 18.58
N GLU A 2 -3.09 -2.71 19.15
CA GLU A 2 -2.63 -4.08 19.41
C GLU A 2 -2.56 -4.90 18.12
N LYS A 3 -1.70 -5.92 18.12
CA LYS A 3 -1.51 -6.83 16.99
C LYS A 3 -2.80 -7.60 16.69
N MET A 4 -3.24 -7.55 15.43
CA MET A 4 -4.47 -8.19 14.96
C MET A 4 -4.44 -9.74 15.04
N PHE A 5 -3.30 -10.37 14.76
CA PHE A 5 -3.16 -11.83 14.77
C PHE A 5 -2.09 -12.28 15.78
N THR A 6 -2.51 -12.84 16.90
CA THR A 6 -1.62 -13.21 18.02
C THR A 6 -0.82 -14.49 17.79
N ASN A 7 -1.28 -15.37 16.91
CA ASN A 7 -0.62 -16.64 16.56
C ASN A 7 0.50 -16.50 15.51
N LEU A 8 0.65 -15.32 14.90
CA LEU A 8 1.72 -15.02 13.95
C LEU A 8 2.83 -14.24 14.67
N LYS A 9 4.08 -14.41 14.26
CA LYS A 9 5.22 -13.64 14.80
C LYS A 9 5.47 -12.38 13.98
N ASN A 10 5.94 -11.31 14.62
CA ASN A 10 6.53 -10.19 13.89
C ASN A 10 7.95 -10.57 13.49
N LEU A 11 8.40 -10.04 12.37
CA LEU A 11 9.79 -10.15 11.94
C LEU A 11 10.60 -9.02 12.56
N SER A 12 11.89 -9.27 12.79
CA SER A 12 12.82 -8.17 13.01
C SER A 12 12.94 -7.30 11.76
N THR A 13 13.35 -6.05 11.94
CA THR A 13 13.66 -5.14 10.82
C THR A 13 14.62 -5.77 9.81
N THR A 14 15.64 -6.49 10.27
CA THR A 14 16.62 -7.14 9.40
C THR A 14 16.01 -8.28 8.59
N GLU A 15 15.21 -9.14 9.22
CA GLU A 15 14.53 -10.24 8.52
C GLU A 15 13.58 -9.70 7.45
N ALA A 16 12.74 -8.72 7.80
CA ALA A 16 11.77 -8.15 6.86
C ALA A 16 12.44 -7.44 5.67
N LYS A 17 13.54 -6.70 5.90
CA LYS A 17 14.32 -6.06 4.83
C LYS A 17 14.88 -7.06 3.82
N ASN A 18 15.27 -8.24 4.28
CA ASN A 18 15.88 -9.26 3.44
C ASN A 18 14.86 -10.10 2.64
N LEU A 19 13.57 -9.98 2.94
CA LEU A 19 12.53 -10.66 2.15
C LEU A 19 12.54 -10.22 0.69
N ASN A 20 12.08 -11.13 -0.18
CA ASN A 20 11.84 -10.83 -1.58
C ASN A 20 10.81 -9.69 -1.70
N PRO A 21 11.06 -8.65 -2.53
CA PRO A 21 10.13 -7.55 -2.70
C PRO A 21 8.70 -7.95 -3.08
N GLN A 22 8.53 -9.00 -3.89
CA GLN A 22 7.20 -9.51 -4.26
C GLN A 22 6.47 -10.15 -3.07
N VAL A 23 7.19 -10.75 -2.13
CA VAL A 23 6.59 -11.30 -0.90
C VAL A 23 6.12 -10.17 0.01
N LEU A 24 6.90 -9.09 0.11
CA LEU A 24 6.47 -7.89 0.82
C LEU A 24 5.22 -7.27 0.18
N ALA A 25 5.22 -7.11 -1.16
CA ALA A 25 4.08 -6.57 -1.88
C ALA A 25 2.83 -7.45 -1.73
N PHE A 26 2.97 -8.78 -1.79
CA PHE A 26 1.87 -9.72 -1.58
C PHE A 26 1.16 -9.52 -0.23
N VAL A 27 1.92 -9.37 0.85
CA VAL A 27 1.35 -9.10 2.18
C VAL A 27 0.74 -7.69 2.23
N GLY A 28 1.45 -6.70 1.68
CA GLY A 28 1.01 -5.32 1.70
C GLY A 28 -0.27 -5.04 0.93
N ASP A 29 -0.46 -5.67 -0.24
CA ASP A 29 -1.70 -5.58 -1.02
C ASP A 29 -2.90 -6.07 -0.20
N SER A 30 -2.74 -7.18 0.53
CA SER A 30 -3.80 -7.71 1.41
C SER A 30 -4.13 -6.73 2.54
N VAL A 31 -3.12 -6.11 3.15
CA VAL A 31 -3.30 -5.12 4.22
C VAL A 31 -3.98 -3.86 3.69
N TYR A 32 -3.51 -3.33 2.56
CA TYR A 32 -4.07 -2.13 1.93
C TYR A 32 -5.53 -2.35 1.50
N THR A 33 -5.80 -3.46 0.83
CA THR A 33 -7.15 -3.84 0.40
C THR A 33 -8.11 -4.00 1.58
N LEU A 34 -7.67 -4.66 2.66
CA LEU A 34 -8.51 -4.80 3.86
C LEU A 34 -8.81 -3.44 4.48
N TYR A 35 -7.80 -2.58 4.64
CA TYR A 35 -7.98 -1.24 5.18
C TYR A 35 -8.97 -0.40 4.36
N VAL A 36 -8.81 -0.37 3.02
CA VAL A 36 -9.74 0.33 2.11
C VAL A 36 -11.17 -0.18 2.28
N ARG A 37 -11.36 -1.50 2.29
CA ARG A 37 -12.70 -2.10 2.40
C ARG A 37 -13.35 -1.78 3.75
N THR A 38 -12.58 -1.84 4.84
CA THR A 38 -13.06 -1.49 6.17
C THR A 38 -13.47 -0.01 6.24
N MET A 39 -12.64 0.90 5.75
CA MET A 39 -12.96 2.33 5.71
C MET A 39 -14.23 2.62 4.90
N LEU A 40 -14.40 1.99 3.73
CA LEU A 40 -15.60 2.17 2.90
C LEU A 40 -16.85 1.62 3.59
N CYS A 41 -16.73 0.49 4.30
CA CYS A 41 -17.82 -0.10 5.09
C CYS A 41 -18.28 0.84 6.22
N GLU A 42 -17.36 1.53 6.88
CA GLU A 42 -17.67 2.50 7.93
C GLU A 42 -18.29 3.79 7.37
N LYS A 43 -17.91 4.18 6.15
CA LYS A 43 -18.30 5.47 5.54
C LYS A 43 -19.61 5.41 4.74
N PHE A 44 -19.97 4.26 4.19
CA PHE A 44 -21.09 4.13 3.25
C PHE A 44 -22.04 2.98 3.62
N ASP A 45 -23.34 3.28 3.70
CA ASP A 45 -24.40 2.27 3.83
C ASP A 45 -24.96 1.90 2.45
N VAL A 46 -24.22 1.07 1.71
CA VAL A 46 -24.55 0.65 0.33
C VAL A 46 -24.32 -0.84 0.14
N LYS A 47 -24.86 -1.40 -0.96
CA LYS A 47 -24.70 -2.84 -1.26
C LYS A 47 -23.25 -3.19 -1.55
N SER A 48 -22.88 -4.44 -1.27
CA SER A 48 -21.51 -4.96 -1.45
C SER A 48 -20.94 -4.77 -2.86
N GLY A 49 -21.77 -4.84 -3.91
CA GLY A 49 -21.33 -4.56 -5.29
C GLY A 49 -20.90 -3.10 -5.52
N GLN A 50 -21.55 -2.14 -4.85
CA GLN A 50 -21.15 -0.74 -4.90
C GLN A 50 -19.86 -0.51 -4.09
N LEU A 51 -19.73 -1.13 -2.92
CA LEU A 51 -18.48 -1.11 -2.14
C LEU A 51 -17.31 -1.71 -2.93
N HIS A 52 -17.52 -2.80 -3.67
CA HIS A 52 -16.50 -3.39 -4.53
C HIS A 52 -16.04 -2.42 -5.63
N THR A 53 -16.99 -1.74 -6.28
CA THR A 53 -16.69 -0.74 -7.31
C THR A 53 -15.89 0.42 -6.73
N LEU A 54 -16.29 0.95 -5.57
CA LEU A 54 -15.56 2.01 -4.88
C LEU A 54 -14.16 1.55 -4.47
N ALA A 55 -14.02 0.36 -3.89
CA ALA A 55 -12.73 -0.18 -3.48
C ALA A 55 -11.76 -0.31 -4.65
N ASN A 56 -12.24 -0.76 -5.82
CA ASN A 56 -11.42 -0.92 -7.03
C ASN A 56 -10.75 0.39 -7.47
N GLU A 57 -11.37 1.55 -7.20
CA GLU A 57 -10.75 2.84 -7.52
C GLU A 57 -9.48 3.11 -6.70
N PHE A 58 -9.43 2.63 -5.45
CA PHE A 58 -8.26 2.79 -4.57
C PHE A 58 -7.22 1.69 -4.80
N VAL A 59 -7.66 0.43 -4.97
CA VAL A 59 -6.74 -0.72 -4.98
C VAL A 59 -6.11 -1.01 -6.34
N LYS A 60 -6.68 -0.49 -7.44
CA LYS A 60 -6.05 -0.60 -8.77
C LYS A 60 -4.71 0.13 -8.81
N ALA A 61 -3.82 -0.31 -9.70
CA ALA A 61 -2.47 0.23 -9.82
C ALA A 61 -2.41 1.76 -9.96
N GLN A 62 -3.32 2.36 -10.73
CA GLN A 62 -3.42 3.82 -10.85
C GLN A 62 -3.73 4.47 -9.49
N GLY A 63 -4.77 4.01 -8.79
CA GLY A 63 -5.17 4.60 -7.50
C GLY A 63 -4.07 4.52 -6.45
N GLN A 64 -3.33 3.40 -6.41
CA GLN A 64 -2.17 3.25 -5.54
C GLN A 64 -0.98 4.13 -5.98
N SER A 65 -0.78 4.28 -7.30
CA SER A 65 0.22 5.18 -7.88
C SER A 65 -0.06 6.63 -7.47
N ASP A 66 -1.32 7.07 -7.50
CA ASP A 66 -1.72 8.42 -7.11
C ASP A 66 -1.58 8.62 -5.60
N ALA A 67 -2.02 7.65 -4.79
CA ALA A 67 -1.88 7.67 -3.34
C ALA A 67 -0.42 7.81 -2.87
N LEU A 68 0.53 7.22 -3.61
CA LEU A 68 1.96 7.29 -3.29
C LEU A 68 2.50 8.72 -3.26
N GLU A 69 1.93 9.66 -4.02
CA GLU A 69 2.39 11.07 -4.01
C GLU A 69 2.24 11.71 -2.63
N SER A 70 1.25 11.28 -1.84
CA SER A 70 1.04 11.75 -0.46
C SER A 70 1.98 11.09 0.56
N VAL A 71 2.66 10.01 0.18
CA VAL A 71 3.44 9.16 1.08
C VAL A 71 4.95 9.25 0.81
N LEU A 72 5.36 9.43 -0.45
CA LEU A 72 6.75 9.24 -0.85
C LEU A 72 7.76 10.09 -0.06
N ASN A 73 7.41 11.34 0.23
CA ASN A 73 8.31 12.29 0.93
C ASN A 73 8.38 12.09 2.45
N ILE A 74 7.48 11.29 3.02
CA ILE A 74 7.48 11.01 4.46
C ILE A 74 8.16 9.68 4.80
N LEU A 75 8.50 8.86 3.80
CA LEU A 75 9.13 7.56 4.00
C LEU A 75 10.50 7.75 4.66
N ASP A 76 10.81 6.91 5.64
CA ASP A 76 12.16 6.83 6.19
C ASP A 76 13.12 6.14 5.20
N ASP A 77 14.41 6.12 5.51
CA ASP A 77 15.42 5.55 4.63
C ASP A 77 15.20 4.06 4.32
N ASN A 78 14.65 3.31 5.28
CA ASN A 78 14.40 1.87 5.12
C ASN A 78 13.19 1.62 4.22
N GLU A 79 12.10 2.34 4.48
CA GLU A 79 10.88 2.30 3.70
C GLU A 79 11.16 2.74 2.26
N LEU A 80 11.91 3.83 2.08
CA LEU A 80 12.29 4.33 0.76
C LEU A 80 13.19 3.34 0.01
N ALA A 81 14.11 2.66 0.70
CA ALA A 81 14.93 1.61 0.11
C ALA A 81 14.09 0.41 -0.35
N ILE A 82 13.11 -0.01 0.46
CA ILE A 82 12.17 -1.09 0.11
C ILE A 82 11.32 -0.70 -1.10
N TYR A 83 10.76 0.50 -1.10
CA TYR A 83 10.01 1.05 -2.23
C TYR A 83 10.82 0.99 -3.53
N LYS A 84 12.04 1.54 -3.52
CA LYS A 84 12.92 1.57 -4.70
C LYS A 84 13.27 0.16 -5.20
N ARG A 85 13.55 -0.76 -4.28
CA ARG A 85 13.88 -2.15 -4.59
C ARG A 85 12.70 -2.88 -5.24
N ALA A 86 11.51 -2.72 -4.69
CA ALA A 86 10.28 -3.34 -5.21
C ALA A 86 9.87 -2.75 -6.56
N ARG A 87 9.91 -1.43 -6.72
CA ARG A 87 9.60 -0.72 -7.98
C ARG A 87 10.46 -1.18 -9.15
N ASN A 88 11.72 -1.55 -8.88
CA ASN A 88 12.69 -1.97 -9.89
C ASN A 88 12.80 -3.50 -10.01
N TYR A 89 11.99 -4.28 -9.28
CA TYR A 89 12.05 -5.73 -9.32
C TYR A 89 11.54 -6.24 -10.69
N HIS A 90 12.32 -7.11 -11.34
CA HIS A 90 12.02 -7.73 -12.65
C HIS A 90 11.78 -6.76 -13.83
N THR A 91 12.41 -5.59 -13.82
CA THR A 91 12.35 -4.66 -14.95
C THR A 91 13.36 -5.02 -16.04
N HIS A 92 12.99 -5.90 -16.97
CA HIS A 92 13.80 -6.21 -18.16
C HIS A 92 13.56 -5.26 -19.36
N SER A 93 12.55 -4.39 -19.30
CA SER A 93 12.24 -3.43 -20.37
C SER A 93 12.16 -1.99 -19.87
N VAL A 94 12.65 -1.06 -20.70
CA VAL A 94 12.49 0.38 -20.54
C VAL A 94 11.02 0.71 -20.80
N ALA A 95 10.19 0.54 -19.77
CA ALA A 95 8.76 0.78 -19.88
C ALA A 95 8.46 2.27 -20.04
N LYS A 96 7.85 2.64 -21.17
CA LYS A 96 7.37 4.00 -21.48
C LYS A 96 5.85 4.17 -21.36
N ASN A 97 5.13 3.11 -20.99
CA ASN A 97 3.68 3.11 -20.89
C ASN A 97 3.25 3.47 -19.46
N ALA A 98 2.30 4.42 -19.32
CA ALA A 98 1.80 4.90 -18.04
C ALA A 98 1.36 3.74 -17.12
N SER A 99 0.57 2.80 -17.64
CA SER A 99 0.11 1.63 -16.87
C SER A 99 1.22 0.78 -16.26
N VAL A 100 2.39 0.71 -16.90
CA VAL A 100 3.54 -0.03 -16.37
C VAL A 100 4.25 0.78 -15.29
N ILE A 101 4.27 2.11 -15.39
CA ILE A 101 4.80 2.98 -14.35
C ILE A 101 3.91 2.89 -13.11
N ASP A 102 2.59 2.95 -13.27
CA ASP A 102 1.64 2.84 -12.17
C ASP A 102 1.74 1.48 -11.48
N TYR A 103 1.84 0.40 -12.26
CA TYR A 103 2.05 -0.94 -11.70
C TYR A 103 3.32 -1.00 -10.84
N LYS A 104 4.46 -0.49 -11.33
CA LYS A 104 5.71 -0.48 -10.57
C LYS A 104 5.62 0.38 -9.31
N ARG A 105 4.93 1.52 -9.39
CA ARG A 105 4.72 2.42 -8.25
C ARG A 105 3.83 1.76 -7.19
N ALA A 106 2.73 1.14 -7.62
CA ALA A 106 1.83 0.38 -6.76
C ALA A 106 2.55 -0.77 -6.04
N THR A 107 3.28 -1.63 -6.78
CA THR A 107 4.08 -2.70 -6.17
C THR A 107 5.12 -2.17 -5.17
N GLY A 108 5.68 -0.99 -5.45
CA GLY A 108 6.56 -0.29 -4.51
C GLY A 108 5.87 0.08 -3.21
N LEU A 109 4.68 0.67 -3.29
CA LEU A 109 3.86 1.07 -2.13
C LEU A 109 3.42 -0.16 -1.33
N GLU A 110 2.91 -1.19 -2.00
CA GLU A 110 2.51 -2.46 -1.38
C GLU A 110 3.67 -3.08 -0.59
N ALA A 111 4.89 -3.09 -1.16
CA ALA A 111 6.05 -3.63 -0.45
C ALA A 111 6.40 -2.86 0.83
N VAL A 112 6.23 -1.53 0.84
CA VAL A 112 6.42 -0.71 2.05
C VAL A 112 5.38 -1.05 3.10
N ILE A 113 4.10 -1.13 2.72
CA ILE A 113 3.00 -1.49 3.63
C ILE A 113 3.26 -2.88 4.23
N GLY A 114 3.63 -3.86 3.40
CA GLY A 114 3.94 -5.21 3.85
C GLY A 114 5.13 -5.24 4.82
N TYR A 115 6.18 -4.47 4.55
CA TYR A 115 7.32 -4.36 5.47
C TYR A 115 6.91 -3.83 6.85
N ILE A 116 6.20 -2.69 6.90
CA ILE A 116 5.79 -2.05 8.16
C ILE A 116 4.86 -2.97 8.95
N TYR A 117 3.93 -3.64 8.26
CA TYR A 117 3.03 -4.61 8.88
C TYR A 117 3.78 -5.80 9.48
N LEU A 118 4.76 -6.37 8.76
CA LEU A 118 5.49 -7.55 9.19
C LEU A 118 6.43 -7.29 10.37
N ILE A 119 7.00 -6.07 10.48
CA ILE A 119 7.76 -5.68 11.67
C ILE A 119 6.86 -5.32 12.87
N GLY A 120 5.56 -5.18 12.63
CA GLY A 120 4.56 -4.90 13.66
C GLY A 120 4.51 -3.45 14.13
N ASP A 121 5.01 -2.50 13.32
CA ASP A 121 4.88 -1.08 13.63
C ASP A 121 3.51 -0.55 13.17
N TYR A 122 2.47 -0.92 13.91
CA TYR A 122 1.09 -0.59 13.56
C TYR A 122 0.77 0.91 13.65
N ASN A 123 1.54 1.67 14.43
CA ASN A 123 1.35 3.12 14.49
C ASN A 123 1.84 3.76 13.19
N ARG A 124 3.04 3.38 12.71
CA ARG A 124 3.54 3.81 11.41
C ARG A 124 2.67 3.32 10.27
N LEU A 125 2.18 2.08 10.34
CA LEU A 125 1.29 1.50 9.33
C LEU A 125 0.02 2.35 9.16
N ASN A 126 -0.64 2.72 10.25
CA ASN A 126 -1.83 3.57 10.20
C ASN A 126 -1.53 4.95 9.60
N GLN A 127 -0.39 5.56 9.96
CA GLN A 127 0.00 6.84 9.39
C GLN A 127 0.14 6.76 7.86
N ILE A 128 0.78 5.71 7.34
CA ILE A 128 0.94 5.50 5.90
C ILE A 128 -0.42 5.28 5.22
N LEU A 129 -1.25 4.39 5.76
CA LEU A 129 -2.56 4.05 5.20
C LEU A 129 -3.52 5.26 5.18
N ASP A 130 -3.54 6.05 6.26
CA ASP A 130 -4.36 7.26 6.35
C ASP A 130 -3.97 8.29 5.28
N LEU A 131 -2.67 8.45 5.01
CA LEU A 131 -2.18 9.37 3.98
C LEU A 131 -2.53 8.89 2.57
N CYS A 132 -2.45 7.58 2.31
CA CYS A 132 -2.88 7.02 1.03
C CYS A 132 -4.34 7.37 0.71
N ILE A 133 -5.23 7.28 1.70
CA ILE A 133 -6.67 7.53 1.48
C ILE A 133 -7.03 9.02 1.46
N LYS A 134 -6.33 9.86 2.23
CA LYS A 134 -6.55 11.32 2.18
C LYS A 134 -6.19 11.92 0.82
N GLY A 135 -5.09 11.46 0.21
CA GLY A 135 -4.66 11.92 -1.11
C GLY A 135 -5.71 11.73 -2.22
N VAL A 136 -6.48 10.64 -2.15
CA VAL A 136 -7.53 10.31 -3.14
C VAL A 136 -8.83 11.11 -2.91
N ASN A 137 -9.19 11.41 -1.65
CA ASN A 137 -10.45 12.10 -1.34
C ASN A 137 -10.44 13.60 -1.69
N ASP A 138 -9.28 14.25 -1.77
CA ASP A 138 -9.20 15.67 -2.11
C ASP A 138 -9.34 15.94 -3.62
N GLU A 139 -9.02 14.97 -4.48
CA GLU A 139 -9.32 15.07 -5.92
C GLU A 139 -10.81 14.86 -6.22
N SER A 140 -11.49 13.99 -5.46
CA SER A 140 -12.94 13.78 -5.55
C SER A 140 -13.78 14.97 -5.06
N ARG A 141 -13.16 15.99 -4.44
CA ARG A 141 -13.80 17.26 -4.05
C ARG A 141 -13.62 18.37 -5.10
N ARG A 142 -12.86 18.12 -6.18
CA ARG A 142 -12.56 19.10 -7.24
C ARG A 142 -13.37 18.89 -8.52
N SER A 143 -14.38 18.01 -8.50
CA SER A 143 -15.30 17.74 -9.61
C SER A 143 -16.74 17.80 -9.15
#